data_AF-A0A2G8K0Q3-F1
#
_entry.id   AF-A0A2G8K0Q3-F1
#
_cell.length_a   1.000
_cell.length_b   1.000
_cell.length_c   1.000
_cell.angle_alpha   90.00
_cell.angle_beta   90.00
_cell.angle_gamma   90.00
#
_symmetry.space_group_name_H-M   'P 1'
#
loop_
_entity.id
_entity.type
_entity.pdbx_description
1 polymer ?
#
loop_
_entity_poly.entity_id
_entity_poly.type
_entity_poly.pdbx_seq_one_letter_code
_entity_poly.pdbx_strand_id
1 'polypeptide(L)'
;MKLPVWDSNLRGKREPNIFYKGYRIADSFEKSVLDSLGNIDETNQLIRKGLYLEYVNNILHHISRENLMVIDGELFSSESWTVLNRVEKFLGISHFFTQEMFRKRGSFFCPVIKERPDSDCLKGKGRKKRAVDSKVKRKLQYFYQPLNRQLKETLDQTFSWK
;
A
#
# COMPACT_ATOMS: atom_id res chain seq x y z
N MET A 1 -9.46 -13.11 -2.23
CA MET A 1 -9.33 -13.59 -0.83
C MET A 1 -9.44 -12.38 0.10
N LYS A 2 -10.55 -12.25 0.85
CA LYS A 2 -10.82 -11.10 1.72
C LYS A 2 -10.14 -11.36 3.08
N LEU A 3 -9.35 -10.40 3.58
CA LEU A 3 -9.11 -10.27 5.03
C LEU A 3 -10.48 -10.26 5.73
N PRO A 4 -10.61 -10.68 7.00
CA PRO A 4 -11.82 -10.42 7.77
C PRO A 4 -12.07 -8.92 7.69
N VAL A 5 -13.03 -8.55 6.86
CA VAL A 5 -13.35 -7.15 6.63
C VAL A 5 -13.95 -6.70 7.94
N TRP A 6 -13.53 -5.52 8.40
CA TRP A 6 -14.28 -4.69 9.31
C TRP A 6 -15.68 -4.49 8.72
N ASP A 7 -16.55 -5.46 8.93
CA ASP A 7 -17.91 -5.47 8.43
C ASP A 7 -18.73 -4.56 9.33
N SER A 8 -19.12 -3.41 8.78
CA SER A 8 -19.99 -2.45 9.47
C SER A 8 -21.38 -3.01 9.75
N ASN A 9 -21.73 -4.18 9.21
CA ASN A 9 -23.02 -4.84 9.41
C ASN A 9 -23.03 -5.86 10.56
N LEU A 10 -21.90 -6.15 11.20
CA LEU A 10 -21.85 -6.94 12.44
C LEU A 10 -22.09 -6.03 13.67
N ARG A 11 -23.29 -5.43 13.74
CA ARG A 11 -23.83 -4.91 15.00
C ARG A 11 -24.32 -6.10 15.83
N GLY A 12 -23.40 -6.75 16.52
CA GLY A 12 -23.71 -7.77 17.51
C GLY A 12 -22.68 -8.88 17.50
N LYS A 13 -21.89 -8.97 18.59
CA LYS A 13 -20.82 -9.95 18.86
C LYS A 13 -19.47 -9.65 18.16
N ARG A 14 -18.75 -8.68 18.72
CA ARG A 14 -17.30 -8.53 18.49
C ARG A 14 -16.60 -9.55 19.37
N GLU A 15 -15.96 -10.55 18.79
CA GLU A 15 -14.87 -11.24 19.48
C GLU A 15 -13.69 -10.26 19.54
N PRO A 16 -13.20 -9.89 20.73
CA PRO A 16 -12.37 -8.71 20.90
C PRO A 16 -10.96 -8.83 20.30
N ASN A 17 -10.53 -10.03 19.90
CA ASN A 17 -9.21 -10.28 19.35
C ASN A 17 -9.27 -11.36 18.27
N ILE A 18 -9.06 -10.97 17.00
CA ILE A 18 -8.88 -11.94 15.92
C ILE A 18 -7.39 -12.19 15.75
N PHE A 19 -6.96 -13.41 16.10
CA PHE A 19 -5.66 -13.95 15.74
C PHE A 19 -5.81 -14.78 14.47
N TYR A 20 -5.30 -14.27 13.35
CA TYR A 20 -5.34 -15.00 12.08
C TYR A 20 -4.02 -14.81 11.34
N LYS A 21 -3.28 -15.90 11.07
CA LYS A 21 -2.02 -15.85 10.30
C LYS A 21 -1.03 -14.76 10.77
N GLY A 22 -0.93 -14.54 12.08
CA GLY A 22 -0.05 -13.52 12.68
C GLY A 22 -0.59 -12.08 12.71
N TYR A 23 -1.81 -11.85 12.22
CA TYR A 23 -2.54 -10.60 12.47
C TYR A 23 -3.14 -10.64 13.87
N ARG A 24 -2.89 -9.59 14.67
CA ARG A 24 -3.65 -9.29 15.89
C ARG A 24 -4.46 -8.03 15.64
N ILE A 25 -5.78 -8.16 15.61
CA ILE A 25 -6.70 -7.04 15.42
C ILE A 25 -7.50 -6.85 16.72
N ALA A 26 -7.20 -5.75 17.40
CA ALA A 26 -7.88 -5.32 18.61
C ALA A 26 -9.09 -4.40 18.28
N ASP A 27 -9.75 -3.90 19.33
CA ASP A 27 -10.88 -2.97 19.24
C ASP A 27 -10.51 -1.59 18.65
N SER A 28 -9.22 -1.22 18.65
CA SER A 28 -8.70 -0.05 17.94
C SER A 28 -7.45 -0.35 17.12
N PHE A 29 -7.14 0.54 16.18
CA PHE A 29 -5.90 0.43 15.39
C PHE A 29 -4.68 0.55 16.30
N GLU A 30 -4.70 1.51 17.24
CA GLU A 30 -3.63 1.78 18.19
C GLU A 30 -3.28 0.55 19.02
N LYS A 31 -4.28 -0.12 19.58
CA LYS A 31 -4.09 -1.37 20.33
C LYS A 31 -3.68 -2.55 19.46
N SER A 32 -3.92 -2.47 18.15
CA SER A 32 -3.46 -3.49 17.21
C SER A 32 -1.98 -3.32 16.87
N VAL A 33 -1.44 -2.09 16.93
CA VAL A 33 -0.06 -1.80 16.47
C VAL A 33 0.93 -1.56 17.60
N LEU A 34 0.47 -1.50 18.84
CA LEU A 34 1.31 -1.29 20.01
C LEU A 34 1.37 -2.53 20.90
N ASP A 35 2.52 -2.78 21.51
CA ASP A 35 2.69 -3.81 22.54
C ASP A 35 2.17 -3.35 23.92
N SER A 36 2.27 -4.22 24.94
CA SER A 36 1.84 -3.91 26.32
C SER A 36 2.61 -2.77 26.96
N LEU A 37 3.80 -2.42 26.46
CA LEU A 37 4.64 -1.33 26.93
C LEU A 37 4.41 -0.03 26.12
N GLY A 38 3.57 -0.09 25.09
CA GLY A 38 3.27 1.03 24.20
C GLY A 38 4.31 1.26 23.11
N ASN A 39 5.21 0.31 22.84
CA ASN A 39 6.12 0.34 21.69
C ASN A 39 5.42 -0.21 20.44
N ILE A 40 6.02 -0.04 19.25
CA ILE A 40 5.50 -0.66 18.03
C ILE A 40 5.61 -2.19 18.15
N ASP A 41 4.52 -2.90 17.94
CA ASP A 41 4.49 -4.36 17.94
C ASP A 41 4.96 -4.91 16.59
N GLU A 42 6.28 -5.06 16.44
CA GLU A 42 6.93 -5.59 15.24
C GLU A 42 6.56 -7.04 14.92
N THR A 43 6.03 -7.77 15.89
CA THR A 43 5.61 -9.15 15.69
C THR A 43 4.23 -9.24 15.04
N ASN A 44 3.49 -8.13 14.94
CA ASN A 44 2.17 -8.10 14.32
C ASN A 44 2.31 -7.98 12.80
N GLN A 45 1.62 -8.83 12.05
CA GLN A 45 1.60 -8.76 10.59
C GLN A 45 1.08 -7.42 10.04
N LEU A 46 0.29 -6.65 10.80
CA LEU A 46 -0.08 -5.28 10.41
C LEU A 46 1.15 -4.37 10.25
N ILE A 47 2.16 -4.55 11.10
CA ILE A 47 3.44 -3.82 11.05
C ILE A 47 4.39 -4.48 10.05
N ARG A 48 4.55 -5.80 10.12
CA ARG A 48 5.49 -6.53 9.25
C ARG A 48 5.22 -6.34 7.75
N LYS A 49 3.97 -6.11 7.36
CA LYS A 49 3.62 -5.83 5.95
C LYS A 49 4.18 -4.51 5.42
N GLY A 50 4.53 -3.57 6.29
CA GLY A 50 5.20 -2.30 5.93
C GLY A 50 6.72 -2.40 5.85
N LEU A 51 7.33 -3.53 6.23
CA LEU A 51 8.79 -3.74 6.22
C LEU A 51 9.28 -4.05 4.80
N TYR A 52 9.08 -3.13 3.85
CA TYR A 52 9.36 -3.36 2.42
C TYR A 52 10.80 -3.76 2.13
N LEU A 53 11.76 -3.24 2.91
CA LEU A 53 13.18 -3.54 2.75
C LEU A 53 13.46 -5.05 2.86
N GLU A 54 12.83 -5.76 3.81
CA GLU A 54 12.99 -7.22 3.95
C GLU A 54 12.56 -7.95 2.67
N TYR A 55 11.40 -7.59 2.13
CA TYR A 55 10.86 -8.22 0.92
C TYR A 55 11.68 -7.87 -0.33
N VAL A 56 12.08 -6.61 -0.47
CA VAL A 56 12.88 -6.14 -1.59
C VAL A 56 14.25 -6.81 -1.59
N ASN A 57 14.92 -6.86 -0.44
CA ASN A 57 16.20 -7.57 -0.33
C ASN A 57 16.01 -9.02 -0.75
N ASN A 58 15.01 -9.74 -0.23
CA ASN A 58 14.75 -11.12 -0.62
C ASN A 58 14.56 -11.28 -2.15
N ILE A 59 13.80 -10.38 -2.80
CA ILE A 59 13.64 -10.40 -4.26
C ILE A 59 14.99 -10.20 -4.97
N LEU A 60 15.79 -9.24 -4.51
CA LEU A 60 17.11 -8.92 -5.09
C LEU A 60 18.17 -10.02 -4.88
N HIS A 61 17.94 -10.99 -3.99
CA HIS A 61 18.77 -12.21 -3.93
C HIS A 61 18.55 -13.12 -5.15
N HIS A 62 17.41 -12.99 -5.84
CA HIS A 62 17.00 -13.87 -6.93
C HIS A 62 16.99 -13.20 -8.29
N ILE A 63 16.76 -11.89 -8.35
CA ILE A 63 16.76 -11.12 -9.60
C ILE A 63 17.64 -9.89 -9.46
N SER A 64 18.19 -9.42 -10.58
CA SER A 64 18.98 -8.21 -10.59
C SER A 64 18.10 -6.95 -10.49
N ARG A 65 18.69 -5.84 -10.05
CA ARG A 65 17.98 -4.59 -9.77
C ARG A 65 17.27 -4.05 -11.02
N GLU A 66 17.90 -4.16 -12.19
CA GLU A 66 17.37 -3.72 -13.48
C GLU A 66 16.13 -4.51 -13.94
N ASN A 67 15.92 -5.71 -13.39
CA ASN A 67 14.74 -6.54 -13.65
C ASN A 67 13.62 -6.35 -12.60
N LEU A 68 13.79 -5.41 -11.67
CA LEU A 68 12.80 -5.07 -10.65
C LEU A 68 12.29 -3.64 -10.84
N MET A 69 11.03 -3.48 -11.23
CA MET A 69 10.37 -2.16 -11.19
C MET A 69 9.54 -2.01 -9.91
N VAL A 70 9.80 -0.96 -9.14
CA VAL A 70 9.00 -0.60 -7.97
C VAL A 70 8.20 0.67 -8.26
N ILE A 71 6.88 0.59 -8.13
CA ILE A 71 5.97 1.71 -8.43
C ILE A 71 5.66 2.49 -7.16
N ASP A 72 5.81 3.81 -7.21
CA ASP A 72 5.26 4.70 -6.19
C ASP A 72 3.73 4.74 -6.31
N GLY A 73 3.05 4.12 -5.34
CA GLY A 73 1.60 4.02 -5.32
C GLY A 73 0.86 5.36 -5.12
N GLU A 74 1.48 6.35 -4.48
CA GLU A 74 0.90 7.69 -4.34
C GLU A 74 0.92 8.39 -5.70
N LEU A 75 2.09 8.37 -6.37
CA LEU A 75 2.23 8.90 -7.73
C LEU A 75 1.31 8.18 -8.72
N PHE A 76 1.19 6.85 -8.64
CA PHE A 76 0.29 6.10 -9.51
C PHE A 76 -1.18 6.49 -9.31
N SER A 77 -1.57 6.80 -8.08
CA SER A 77 -2.93 7.22 -7.76
C SER A 77 -3.25 8.62 -8.31
N SER A 78 -2.26 9.52 -8.38
CA SER A 78 -2.41 10.90 -8.86
C SER A 78 -2.09 11.10 -10.34
N GLU A 79 -1.23 10.27 -10.93
CA GLU A 79 -0.70 10.39 -12.30
C GLU A 79 -0.56 9.02 -12.97
N SER A 80 -1.70 8.32 -13.14
CA SER A 80 -1.68 6.91 -13.56
C SER A 80 -1.03 6.67 -14.92
N TRP A 81 -1.29 7.52 -15.93
CA TRP A 81 -0.69 7.37 -17.27
C TRP A 81 0.83 7.58 -17.25
N THR A 82 1.34 8.55 -16.49
CA THR A 82 2.78 8.79 -16.35
C THR A 82 3.51 7.55 -15.85
N VAL A 83 2.94 6.91 -14.82
CA VAL A 83 3.49 5.67 -14.26
C VAL A 83 3.33 4.49 -15.22
N LEU A 84 2.18 4.35 -15.89
CA LEU A 84 1.96 3.27 -16.85
C LEU A 84 2.90 3.36 -18.06
N ASN A 85 3.21 4.56 -18.53
CA ASN A 85 4.18 4.73 -19.63
C ASN A 85 5.59 4.28 -19.21
N ARG A 86 5.96 4.46 -17.94
CA ARG A 86 7.21 3.89 -17.40
C ARG A 86 7.15 2.36 -17.33
N VAL A 87 5.99 1.80 -16.99
CA VAL A 87 5.78 0.34 -16.99
C VAL A 87 5.90 -0.24 -18.40
N GLU A 88 5.28 0.39 -19.40
CA GLU A 88 5.38 -0.03 -20.80
C GLU A 88 6.84 -0.03 -21.28
N LYS A 89 7.58 1.04 -20.97
CA LYS A 89 9.01 1.14 -21.29
C LYS A 89 9.83 0.06 -20.59
N PHE A 90 9.57 -0.20 -19.31
CA PHE A 90 10.25 -1.24 -18.54
C PHE A 90 10.01 -2.64 -19.13
N LEU A 91 8.78 -2.92 -19.57
CA LEU A 91 8.40 -4.18 -20.20
C LEU A 91 8.85 -4.31 -21.67
N GLY A 92 9.36 -3.24 -22.28
CA GLY A 92 9.73 -3.23 -23.70
C GLY A 92 8.54 -3.34 -24.66
N ILE A 93 7.36 -2.86 -24.25
CA ILE A 93 6.14 -2.88 -25.08
C ILE A 93 5.81 -1.48 -25.63
N SER A 94 5.03 -1.45 -26.71
CA SER A 94 4.58 -0.21 -27.33
C SER A 94 3.76 0.64 -26.36
N HIS A 95 3.91 1.96 -26.46
CA HIS A 95 3.12 2.90 -25.69
C HIS A 95 1.64 2.86 -26.08
N PHE A 96 0.78 2.64 -25.10
CA PHE A 96 -0.67 2.53 -25.27
C PHE A 96 -1.42 3.53 -24.39
N PHE A 97 -1.02 3.68 -23.12
CA PHE A 97 -1.76 4.53 -22.19
C PHE A 97 -1.50 6.03 -22.44
N THR A 98 -2.58 6.80 -22.57
CA THR A 98 -2.52 8.26 -22.67
C THR A 98 -3.33 8.91 -21.56
N GLN A 99 -3.05 10.18 -21.26
CA GLN A 99 -3.77 10.94 -20.22
C GLN A 99 -5.29 10.98 -20.47
N GLU A 100 -5.72 11.05 -21.73
CA GLU A 100 -7.13 11.16 -22.13
C GLU A 100 -7.95 9.91 -21.79
N MET A 101 -7.28 8.77 -21.67
CA MET A 101 -7.87 7.49 -21.26
C MET A 101 -8.14 7.40 -19.75
N PHE A 102 -7.87 8.46 -18.98
CA PHE A 102 -8.10 8.48 -17.54
C PHE A 102 -8.94 9.67 -17.11
N ARG A 103 -9.96 9.41 -16.29
CA ARG A 103 -10.82 10.44 -15.70
C ARG A 103 -10.73 10.42 -14.18
N LYS A 104 -10.52 11.60 -13.60
CA LYS A 104 -10.45 11.76 -12.14
C LYS A 104 -11.84 11.54 -11.52
N ARG A 105 -11.93 10.67 -10.51
CA ARG A 105 -13.09 10.48 -9.65
C ARG A 105 -12.66 10.52 -8.18
N GLY A 106 -12.93 11.64 -7.51
CA GLY A 106 -12.44 11.88 -6.15
C GLY A 106 -10.91 12.00 -6.12
N SER A 107 -10.26 11.18 -5.29
CA SER A 107 -8.80 11.14 -5.15
C SER A 107 -8.11 10.14 -6.10
N PHE A 108 -8.85 9.48 -6.98
CA PHE A 108 -8.32 8.43 -7.87
C PHE A 108 -8.64 8.73 -9.33
N PHE A 109 -7.87 8.15 -10.24
CA PHE A 109 -8.19 8.10 -11.66
C PHE A 109 -8.83 6.76 -12.01
N CYS A 110 -9.78 6.80 -12.94
CA CYS A 110 -10.42 5.63 -13.52
C CYS A 110 -10.12 5.56 -15.03
N PRO A 111 -9.87 4.35 -15.57
CA PRO A 111 -9.72 4.18 -17.00
C PRO A 111 -11.05 4.43 -17.72
N VAL A 112 -10.97 5.03 -18.90
CA VAL A 112 -12.05 5.20 -19.88
C VAL A 112 -11.44 4.91 -21.24
N ILE A 113 -11.30 3.63 -21.57
CA ILE A 113 -10.62 3.14 -22.77
C ILE A 113 -11.69 2.75 -23.79
N LYS A 114 -11.69 3.38 -24.97
CA LYS A 114 -12.75 3.16 -25.99
C LYS A 114 -12.75 1.74 -26.51
N GLU A 115 -11.56 1.16 -26.67
CA GLU A 115 -11.31 -0.20 -27.14
C GLU A 115 -11.64 -1.25 -26.08
N ARG A 116 -11.84 -0.84 -24.82
CA ARG A 116 -12.19 -1.68 -23.67
C ARG A 116 -13.36 -1.04 -22.93
N PRO A 117 -14.59 -1.13 -23.48
CA PRO A 117 -15.78 -0.50 -22.89
C PRO A 117 -16.16 -1.10 -21.51
N ASP A 118 -15.60 -2.24 -21.14
CA ASP A 118 -15.67 -2.84 -19.81
C ASP A 118 -14.68 -2.24 -18.80
N SER A 119 -13.78 -1.35 -19.25
CA SER A 119 -12.91 -0.56 -18.37
C SER A 119 -13.74 0.41 -17.54
N ASP A 120 -13.76 0.17 -16.23
CA ASP A 120 -14.47 1.01 -15.26
C ASP A 120 -13.59 1.21 -14.03
N CYS A 121 -14.01 2.13 -13.16
CA CYS A 121 -13.41 2.33 -11.85
C CYS A 121 -13.38 1.03 -11.04
N LEU A 122 -12.30 0.87 -10.27
CA LEU A 122 -12.16 -0.27 -9.37
C LEU A 122 -13.22 -0.25 -8.24
N LYS A 123 -14.10 -1.24 -8.23
CA LYS A 123 -15.14 -1.41 -7.20
C LYS A 123 -14.53 -1.78 -5.85
N GLY A 124 -14.99 -1.12 -4.78
CA GLY A 124 -14.56 -1.41 -3.41
C GLY A 124 -13.13 -0.98 -3.06
N LYS A 125 -12.45 -0.22 -3.93
CA LYS A 125 -11.16 0.45 -3.68
C LYS A 125 -11.40 1.92 -3.25
N GLY A 126 -10.37 2.58 -2.74
CA GLY A 126 -10.47 3.98 -2.29
C GLY A 126 -11.31 4.21 -1.02
N ARG A 127 -11.37 3.23 -0.12
CA ARG A 127 -12.15 3.32 1.12
C ARG A 127 -11.63 4.45 2.01
N LYS A 128 -12.54 5.20 2.64
CA LYS A 128 -12.20 6.22 3.62
C LYS A 128 -11.40 5.60 4.76
N LYS A 129 -10.16 6.06 4.95
CA LYS A 129 -9.30 5.65 6.08
C LYS A 129 -9.88 6.23 7.37
N ARG A 130 -9.82 5.46 8.46
CA ARG A 130 -10.14 5.96 9.80
C ARG A 130 -9.03 6.91 10.26
N ALA A 131 -9.39 7.88 11.10
CA ALA A 131 -8.39 8.69 11.78
C ALA A 131 -7.56 7.79 12.71
N VAL A 132 -6.26 8.03 12.76
CA VAL A 132 -5.31 7.37 13.64
C VAL A 132 -4.84 8.41 14.64
N ASP A 133 -4.68 8.02 15.91
CA ASP A 133 -4.13 8.90 16.93
C ASP A 133 -2.78 9.50 16.48
N SER A 134 -2.62 10.81 16.69
CA SER A 134 -1.44 11.53 16.18
C SER A 134 -0.12 11.08 16.81
N LYS A 135 -0.14 10.63 18.08
CA LYS A 135 1.06 10.10 18.76
C LYS A 135 1.43 8.75 18.17
N VAL A 136 0.44 7.88 17.94
CA VAL A 136 0.66 6.57 17.30
C VAL A 136 1.15 6.72 15.87
N LYS A 137 0.56 7.64 15.10
CA LYS A 137 1.04 7.96 13.74
C LYS A 137 2.51 8.39 13.74
N ARG A 138 2.90 9.30 14.65
CA ARG A 138 4.31 9.73 14.77
C ARG A 138 5.23 8.58 15.16
N LYS A 139 4.83 7.73 16.10
CA LYS A 139 5.60 6.52 16.46
C LYS A 139 5.84 5.62 15.26
N LEU A 140 4.80 5.35 14.46
CA LEU A 140 4.94 4.56 13.23
C LEU A 140 5.87 5.24 12.22
N GLN A 141 5.77 6.56 12.03
CA GLN A 141 6.66 7.29 11.14
C GLN A 141 8.12 7.19 11.57
N TYR A 142 8.42 7.38 12.86
CA TYR A 142 9.78 7.23 13.40
C TYR A 142 10.30 5.80 13.25
N PHE A 143 9.45 4.81 13.51
CA PHE A 143 9.80 3.39 13.35
C PHE A 143 10.19 3.04 11.90
N TYR A 144 9.40 3.47 10.91
CA TYR A 144 9.69 3.16 9.50
C TYR A 144 10.75 4.06 8.86
N GLN A 145 11.05 5.24 9.42
CA GLN A 145 11.97 6.21 8.82
C GLN A 145 13.35 5.64 8.44
N PRO A 146 14.09 4.94 9.31
CA PRO A 146 15.39 4.37 8.94
C PRO A 146 15.25 3.29 7.85
N LEU A 147 14.19 2.48 7.90
CA LEU A 147 13.91 1.44 6.90
C LEU A 147 13.59 2.04 5.52
N ASN A 148 12.82 3.14 5.49
CA ASN A 148 12.48 3.86 4.27
C ASN A 148 13.71 4.51 3.63
N ARG A 149 14.67 4.99 4.45
CA ARG A 149 15.94 5.54 3.94
C ARG A 149 16.77 4.46 3.26
N GLN A 150 16.97 3.32 3.94
CA GLN A 150 17.71 2.19 3.36
C GLN A 150 17.01 1.63 2.11
N LEU A 151 15.68 1.59 2.10
CA LEU A 151 14.92 1.18 0.93
C LEU A 151 15.14 2.11 -0.27
N LYS A 152 15.15 3.43 -0.04
CA LYS A 152 15.46 4.42 -1.09
C LYS A 152 16.86 4.21 -1.65
N GLU A 153 17.85 3.96 -0.81
CA GLU A 153 19.23 3.70 -1.21
C GLU A 153 19.34 2.38 -2.00
N THR A 154 18.73 1.31 -1.48
CA THR A 154 18.71 -0.02 -2.12
C THR A 154 18.06 0.00 -3.50
N LEU A 155 16.98 0.77 -3.65
CA LEU A 155 16.26 0.88 -4.91
C LEU A 155 16.78 2.01 -5.80
N ASP A 156 17.69 2.86 -5.34
CA ASP A 156 18.04 4.12 -6.00
C ASP A 156 16.78 4.90 -6.46
N GLN A 157 15.79 5.01 -5.57
CA GLN A 157 14.47 5.56 -5.88
C GLN A 157 13.87 6.32 -4.71
N THR A 158 13.41 7.54 -4.96
CA THR A 158 12.59 8.32 -4.01
C THR A 158 11.12 7.95 -4.09
N PHE A 159 10.45 7.90 -2.95
CA PHE A 159 9.00 7.74 -2.83
C PHE A 159 8.36 9.00 -2.26
N SER A 160 7.10 9.25 -2.62
CA SER A 160 6.31 10.42 -2.19
C SER A 160 5.82 10.34 -0.73
N TRP A 161 6.43 9.48 0.08
CA TRP A 161 6.04 9.26 1.48
C TRP A 161 6.39 10.48 2.34
N LYS A 162 5.53 10.74 3.34
CA LYS A 162 5.63 11.87 4.29
C LYS A 162 5.83 11.39 5.72
#